data_AF-A0A2T1G3Z6-F1
#
_entry.id   AF-A0A2T1G3Z6-F1
#
_cell.length_a   1.000
_cell.length_b   1.000
_cell.length_c   1.000
_cell.angle_alpha   90.00
_cell.angle_beta   90.00
_cell.angle_gamma   90.00
#
_symmetry.space_group_name_H-M   'P 1'
#
loop_
_entity.id
_entity.type
_entity.pdbx_description
1 polymer ?
#
loop_
_entity_poly.entity_id
_entity_poly.type
_entity_poly.pdbx_seq_one_letter_code
_entity_poly.pdbx_strand_id
1 'polypeptide(L)'
;MSSRAPDRSDAVLGGQNSPPRDAVVLGGLAGAEQKLAHELRSRHQSIATEGWKLPAPIDPVRERGRLQLIAKGLSNRQIECQFTEPSPYLLSRLTARGRSDFDRDLSLLRMGQIVRNFPWDKTGRVALKTAVVLNIYEKTPDPNPHSKERDLCLAAIGPDRRSDEQIVKIGLTDLYAIDRNHRWENCPWLWTDKDTPHTELLGTNQHIATPENDRAMRSLSLLNEGKIEEALGLYGVILSTVLHQILGGGIVKNYYSDLTWRDLLVDTLRQSAPWKLPQAVIDEAARIDLWASQKKSRKPRLPLLKLALFPNQRYTHKTCLMLTENINDRHPQLIMQSSAINDRLHHTAWKRSISVDFARYGITIETD
;
A
#
# COMPACT_ATOMS: atom_id res chain seq x y z
N MET A 1 -68.32 -42.78 -14.46
CA MET A 1 -68.06 -44.07 -15.13
C MET A 1 -66.79 -43.94 -15.96
N SER A 2 -65.89 -44.90 -15.81
CA SER A 2 -64.64 -45.15 -16.56
C SER A 2 -63.54 -44.08 -16.50
N SER A 3 -62.44 -44.29 -15.77
CA SER A 3 -61.30 -45.20 -16.07
C SER A 3 -60.48 -44.73 -17.28
N ARG A 4 -59.26 -44.22 -17.02
CA ARG A 4 -58.00 -44.78 -17.56
C ARG A 4 -56.78 -43.98 -17.10
N ALA A 5 -55.87 -44.66 -16.41
CA ALA A 5 -54.43 -44.43 -16.54
C ALA A 5 -53.91 -45.21 -17.77
N PRO A 6 -52.79 -44.78 -18.37
CA PRO A 6 -51.50 -45.48 -18.18
C PRO A 6 -50.34 -44.47 -17.98
N ASP A 7 -49.40 -44.70 -17.07
CA ASP A 7 -48.22 -45.59 -17.10
C ASP A 7 -47.04 -45.09 -17.97
N ARG A 8 -45.86 -45.14 -17.33
CA ARG A 8 -44.46 -45.12 -17.83
C ARG A 8 -43.62 -43.82 -17.93
N SER A 9 -42.55 -43.90 -17.14
CA SER A 9 -41.10 -43.84 -17.49
C SER A 9 -40.30 -42.54 -17.29
N ASP A 10 -39.34 -42.69 -16.36
CA ASP A 10 -37.91 -42.35 -16.43
C ASP A 10 -37.47 -40.92 -16.77
N ALA A 11 -36.88 -40.26 -15.77
CA ALA A 11 -35.53 -39.68 -15.92
C ALA A 11 -34.92 -39.34 -14.55
N VAL A 12 -33.91 -40.11 -14.19
CA VAL A 12 -32.93 -39.84 -13.13
C VAL A 12 -32.10 -38.63 -13.54
N LEU A 13 -32.14 -37.54 -12.75
CA LEU A 13 -31.14 -36.48 -12.81
C LEU A 13 -30.31 -36.51 -11.52
N GLY A 14 -29.09 -37.03 -11.65
CA GLY A 14 -28.09 -37.02 -10.60
C GLY A 14 -27.65 -35.59 -10.29
N GLY A 15 -27.95 -35.14 -9.07
CA GLY A 15 -27.36 -33.94 -8.50
C GLY A 15 -25.89 -34.18 -8.18
N GLN A 16 -24.99 -33.62 -9.00
CA GLN A 16 -23.59 -33.47 -8.62
C GLN A 16 -23.48 -32.30 -7.63
N ASN A 17 -23.42 -32.65 -6.35
CA ASN A 17 -23.01 -31.74 -5.28
C ASN A 17 -21.54 -31.35 -5.52
N SER A 18 -21.31 -30.12 -5.99
CA SER A 18 -19.98 -29.51 -5.94
C SER A 18 -19.61 -29.22 -4.48
N PRO A 19 -18.41 -29.58 -4.02
CA PRO A 19 -18.00 -29.31 -2.65
C PRO A 19 -17.78 -27.80 -2.42
N PRO A 20 -17.98 -27.31 -1.18
CA PRO A 20 -17.77 -25.91 -0.83
C PRO A 20 -16.30 -25.49 -0.99
N ARG A 21 -16.09 -24.27 -1.47
CA ARG A 21 -14.81 -23.68 -1.89
C ARG A 21 -13.79 -23.38 -0.77
N ASP A 22 -14.11 -23.64 0.49
CA ASP A 22 -13.35 -23.09 1.61
C ASP A 22 -12.38 -24.09 2.28
N ALA A 23 -12.23 -25.32 1.77
CA ALA A 23 -11.43 -26.36 2.43
C ALA A 23 -10.11 -26.77 1.71
N VAL A 24 -9.75 -26.14 0.58
CA VAL A 24 -8.58 -26.56 -0.24
C VAL A 24 -7.33 -25.68 -0.02
N VAL A 25 -7.42 -24.61 0.76
CA VAL A 25 -6.40 -23.53 0.75
C VAL A 25 -5.09 -23.87 1.50
N LEU A 26 -5.08 -24.83 2.44
CA LEU A 26 -3.89 -25.04 3.30
C LEU A 26 -2.91 -26.13 2.80
N GLY A 27 -3.33 -27.03 1.90
CA GLY A 27 -2.43 -28.05 1.32
C GLY A 27 -1.70 -27.62 0.04
N GLY A 28 -2.23 -26.63 -0.67
CA GLY A 28 -1.68 -26.16 -1.96
C GLY A 28 -0.48 -25.21 -1.84
N LEU A 29 -0.29 -24.58 -0.67
CA LEU A 29 0.75 -23.58 -0.47
C LEU A 29 2.17 -24.16 -0.54
N ALA A 30 2.40 -25.37 0.01
CA ALA A 30 3.72 -25.99 -0.02
C ALA A 30 4.17 -26.39 -1.43
N GLY A 31 3.25 -26.88 -2.27
CA GLY A 31 3.53 -27.20 -3.68
C GLY A 31 3.76 -25.96 -4.54
N ALA A 32 2.99 -24.89 -4.29
CA ALA A 32 3.18 -23.60 -4.95
C ALA A 32 4.52 -22.94 -4.57
N GLU A 33 4.92 -23.00 -3.29
CA GLU A 33 6.22 -22.51 -2.83
C GLU A 33 7.39 -23.26 -3.51
N GLN A 34 7.32 -24.58 -3.65
CA GLN A 34 8.35 -25.37 -4.34
C GLN A 34 8.45 -25.06 -5.84
N LYS A 35 7.30 -24.93 -6.52
CA LYS A 35 7.26 -24.58 -7.94
C LYS A 35 7.80 -23.17 -8.19
N LEU A 36 7.41 -22.20 -7.36
CA LEU A 36 7.93 -20.84 -7.40
C LEU A 36 9.45 -20.82 -7.16
N ALA A 37 9.93 -21.56 -6.16
CA ALA A 37 11.36 -21.66 -5.87
C ALA A 37 12.17 -22.31 -7.02
N HIS A 38 11.56 -23.21 -7.79
CA HIS A 38 12.17 -23.79 -8.99
C HIS A 38 12.17 -22.81 -10.18
N GLU A 39 11.07 -22.11 -10.42
CA GLU A 39 10.98 -21.08 -11.48
C GLU A 39 11.94 -19.92 -11.23
N LEU A 40 12.07 -19.46 -9.97
CA LEU A 40 13.05 -18.44 -9.57
C LEU A 40 14.49 -18.91 -9.87
N ARG A 41 14.83 -20.17 -9.53
CA ARG A 41 16.14 -20.74 -9.83
C ARG A 41 16.42 -20.84 -11.33
N SER A 42 15.43 -21.25 -12.13
CA SER A 42 15.55 -21.33 -13.58
C SER A 42 15.73 -19.94 -14.22
N ARG A 43 15.02 -18.92 -13.73
CA ARG A 43 15.21 -17.52 -14.16
C ARG A 43 16.59 -16.99 -13.82
N HIS A 44 17.10 -17.27 -12.62
CA HIS A 44 18.47 -16.88 -12.23
C HIS A 44 19.52 -17.50 -13.15
N GLN A 45 19.34 -18.75 -13.59
CA GLN A 45 20.25 -19.38 -14.55
C GLN A 45 20.23 -18.70 -15.94
N SER A 46 19.07 -18.22 -16.39
CA SER A 46 18.95 -17.51 -17.68
C SER A 46 19.50 -16.08 -17.64
N ILE A 47 19.62 -15.45 -16.47
CA ILE A 47 20.07 -14.06 -16.30
C ILE A 47 21.56 -14.00 -15.91
N ALA A 48 22.11 -15.09 -15.38
CA ALA A 48 23.51 -15.21 -14.97
C ALA A 48 24.54 -15.02 -16.10
N THR A 49 24.12 -14.94 -17.37
CA THR A 49 25.02 -14.70 -18.50
C THR A 49 25.50 -13.25 -18.62
N GLU A 50 24.91 -12.28 -17.93
CA GLU A 50 25.42 -10.89 -17.90
C GLU A 50 25.33 -10.25 -16.51
N GLY A 51 26.42 -10.30 -15.75
CA GLY A 51 26.78 -9.24 -14.80
C GLY A 51 25.79 -8.88 -13.68
N TRP A 52 24.84 -9.75 -13.33
CA TRP A 52 23.86 -9.50 -12.28
C TRP A 52 24.53 -9.21 -10.93
N LYS A 53 24.22 -8.07 -10.32
CA LYS A 53 24.72 -7.71 -8.98
C LYS A 53 23.57 -7.52 -8.00
N LEU A 54 23.60 -8.28 -6.91
CA LEU A 54 22.70 -8.08 -5.79
C LEU A 54 22.76 -6.62 -5.30
N PRO A 55 21.63 -5.99 -4.96
CA PRO A 55 21.63 -4.73 -4.24
C PRO A 55 22.53 -4.82 -2.99
N ALA A 56 23.37 -3.81 -2.76
CA ALA A 56 24.24 -3.78 -1.59
C ALA A 56 23.41 -3.82 -0.30
N PRO A 57 23.75 -4.63 0.72
CA PRO A 57 23.02 -4.68 1.98
C PRO A 57 22.82 -3.31 2.64
N ILE A 58 21.77 -3.15 3.44
CA ILE A 58 21.60 -1.98 4.30
C ILE A 58 22.72 -1.99 5.33
N ASP A 59 23.44 -0.87 5.44
CA ASP A 59 24.35 -0.64 6.56
C ASP A 59 23.52 -0.44 7.84
N PRO A 60 23.57 -1.38 8.81
CA PRO A 60 22.73 -1.32 9.99
C PRO A 60 23.09 -0.14 10.91
N VAL A 61 24.34 0.31 10.91
CA VAL A 61 24.78 1.46 11.73
C VAL A 61 24.21 2.74 11.15
N ARG A 62 24.36 2.93 9.84
CA ARG A 62 23.81 4.09 9.14
C ARG A 62 22.28 4.14 9.25
N GLU A 63 21.62 3.00 9.10
CA GLU A 63 20.16 2.94 9.19
C GLU A 63 19.66 3.20 10.61
N ARG A 64 20.31 2.62 11.63
CA ARG A 64 20.02 2.93 13.03
C ARG A 64 20.18 4.42 13.32
N GLY A 65 21.25 5.05 12.82
CA GLY A 65 21.48 6.49 12.95
C GLY A 65 20.37 7.33 12.30
N ARG A 66 19.92 6.94 11.10
CA ARG A 66 18.78 7.58 10.42
C ARG A 66 17.50 7.47 11.23
N LEU A 67 17.20 6.28 11.74
CA LEU A 67 16.00 6.03 12.57
C LEU A 67 16.07 6.77 13.91
N GLN A 68 17.25 6.85 14.55
CA GLN A 68 17.44 7.64 15.77
C GLN A 68 17.18 9.13 15.55
N LEU A 69 17.53 9.69 14.39
CA LEU A 69 17.18 11.07 14.06
C LEU A 69 15.66 11.27 13.99
N ILE A 70 14.93 10.30 13.41
CA ILE A 70 13.46 10.35 13.34
C ILE A 70 12.86 10.17 14.73
N ALA A 71 13.32 9.20 15.52
CA ALA A 71 12.88 9.00 16.89
C ALA A 71 13.18 10.23 17.76
N LYS A 72 14.34 10.86 17.60
CA LYS A 72 14.64 12.13 18.24
C LYS A 72 13.70 13.24 17.77
N GLY A 73 13.30 13.28 16.51
CA GLY A 73 12.28 14.23 16.04
C GLY A 73 10.90 14.00 16.66
N LEU A 74 10.58 12.73 16.97
CA LEU A 74 9.35 12.33 17.64
C LEU A 74 9.36 12.62 19.15
N SER A 75 10.48 12.38 19.84
CA SER A 75 10.64 12.61 21.28
C SER A 75 11.03 14.05 21.61
N ASN A 76 11.95 14.65 20.85
CA ASN A 76 12.33 16.04 21.01
C ASN A 76 11.48 16.92 20.10
N ARG A 77 10.57 17.65 20.74
CA ARG A 77 9.94 18.93 20.35
C ARG A 77 8.44 18.81 20.55
N GLN A 78 7.89 19.87 21.11
CA GLN A 78 6.49 20.26 20.98
C GLN A 78 6.15 20.41 19.48
N ILE A 79 6.11 19.32 18.72
CA ILE A 79 5.51 19.32 17.39
C ILE A 79 4.04 19.45 17.65
N GLU A 80 3.61 20.70 17.57
CA GLU A 80 2.25 21.06 17.85
C GLU A 80 1.38 20.53 16.72
N CYS A 81 0.27 19.93 17.12
CA CYS A 81 -0.81 19.62 16.21
C CYS A 81 -1.88 20.68 16.45
N GLN A 82 -2.15 21.50 15.44
CA GLN A 82 -3.12 22.58 15.56
C GLN A 82 -4.34 22.26 14.72
N PHE A 83 -5.52 22.30 15.33
CA PHE A 83 -6.75 22.30 14.59
C PHE A 83 -7.01 23.69 14.00
N THR A 84 -7.26 23.75 12.70
CA THR A 84 -7.64 24.95 11.98
C THR A 84 -9.15 24.92 11.79
N GLU A 85 -9.83 25.96 12.27
CA GLU A 85 -11.27 26.07 12.09
C GLU A 85 -11.65 25.98 10.61
N PRO A 86 -12.64 25.13 10.26
CA PRO A 86 -13.05 24.95 8.88
C PRO A 86 -13.74 26.22 8.38
N SER A 87 -13.38 26.66 7.17
CA SER A 87 -14.04 27.79 6.52
C SER A 87 -15.56 27.55 6.40
N PRO A 88 -16.42 28.54 6.71
CA PRO A 88 -17.87 28.41 6.52
C PRO A 88 -18.27 27.97 5.12
N TYR A 89 -17.50 28.37 4.11
CA TYR A 89 -17.69 27.95 2.72
C TYR A 89 -17.53 26.43 2.56
N LEU A 90 -16.47 25.83 3.12
CA LEU A 90 -16.25 24.39 3.03
C LEU A 90 -17.32 23.62 3.78
N LEU A 91 -17.73 24.12 4.96
CA LEU A 91 -18.83 23.54 5.73
C LEU A 91 -20.15 23.56 4.96
N SER A 92 -20.46 24.64 4.23
CA SER A 92 -21.69 24.74 3.44
C SER A 92 -21.76 23.79 2.26
N ARG A 93 -20.61 23.21 1.85
CA ARG A 93 -20.52 22.23 0.77
C ARG A 93 -20.70 20.79 1.26
N LEU A 94 -20.73 20.53 2.57
CA LEU A 94 -21.02 19.19 3.09
C LEU A 94 -22.51 18.90 2.97
N THR A 95 -22.88 17.65 2.65
CA THR A 95 -24.27 17.20 2.86
C THR A 95 -24.58 17.14 4.36
N ALA A 96 -25.85 17.03 4.74
CA ALA A 96 -26.21 16.81 6.15
C ALA A 96 -25.51 15.56 6.74
N ARG A 97 -25.41 14.49 5.94
CA ARG A 97 -24.67 13.28 6.31
C ARG A 97 -23.17 13.53 6.42
N GLY A 98 -22.57 14.16 5.41
CA GLY A 98 -21.14 14.51 5.43
C GLY A 98 -20.76 15.41 6.61
N ARG A 99 -21.65 16.33 7.01
CA ARG A 99 -21.46 17.16 8.19
C ARG A 99 -21.50 16.35 9.48
N SER A 100 -22.48 15.46 9.64
CA SER A 100 -22.57 14.57 10.79
C SER A 100 -21.34 13.65 10.92
N ASP A 101 -20.88 13.08 9.80
CA ASP A 101 -19.68 12.26 9.76
C ASP A 101 -18.42 13.07 10.11
N PHE A 102 -18.30 14.31 9.62
CA PHE A 102 -17.21 15.23 9.98
C PHE A 102 -17.19 15.58 11.46
N ASP A 103 -18.32 15.99 12.03
CA ASP A 103 -18.43 16.37 13.44
C ASP A 103 -18.12 15.16 14.36
N ARG A 104 -18.57 13.96 13.97
CA ARG A 104 -18.21 12.71 14.67
C ARG A 104 -16.70 12.48 14.63
N ASP A 105 -16.09 12.48 13.46
CA ASP A 105 -14.66 12.17 13.31
C ASP A 105 -13.77 13.22 13.99
N LEU A 106 -14.20 14.49 14.00
CA LEU A 106 -13.55 15.58 14.73
C LEU A 106 -13.48 15.29 16.24
N SER A 107 -14.56 14.73 16.82
CA SER A 107 -14.59 14.34 18.24
C SER A 107 -13.66 13.15 18.58
N LEU A 108 -13.31 12.35 17.58
CA LEU A 108 -12.44 11.17 17.72
C LEU A 108 -10.96 11.49 17.47
N LEU A 109 -10.63 12.71 17.04
CA LEU A 109 -9.25 13.07 16.73
C LEU A 109 -8.33 12.91 17.95
N ARG A 110 -7.16 12.34 17.68
CA ARG A 110 -6.07 12.21 18.64
C ARG A 110 -4.81 12.82 18.08
N MET A 111 -4.56 14.06 18.50
CA MET A 111 -3.45 14.89 18.02
C MET A 111 -2.09 14.20 18.19
N GLY A 112 -1.85 13.59 19.35
CA GLY A 112 -0.62 12.82 19.59
C GLY A 112 -0.47 11.63 18.64
N GLN A 113 -1.56 10.92 18.35
CA GLN A 113 -1.56 9.81 17.39
C GLN A 113 -1.23 10.29 15.98
N ILE A 114 -1.79 11.42 15.55
CA ILE A 114 -1.52 12.02 14.24
C ILE A 114 -0.05 12.41 14.12
N VAL A 115 0.49 13.16 15.09
CA VAL A 115 1.90 13.58 15.08
C VAL A 115 2.81 12.36 15.03
N ARG A 116 2.56 11.35 15.85
CA ARG A 116 3.36 10.12 15.92
C ARG A 116 3.43 9.40 14.57
N ASN A 117 2.32 9.32 13.85
CA ASN A 117 2.23 8.59 12.59
C ASN A 117 2.47 9.46 11.35
N PHE A 118 2.56 10.79 11.51
CA PHE A 118 2.70 11.72 10.40
C PHE A 118 3.96 11.39 9.56
N PRO A 119 3.99 11.66 8.25
CA PRO A 119 5.19 11.42 7.46
C PRO A 119 6.37 12.32 7.89
N TRP A 120 7.54 11.71 8.07
CA TRP A 120 8.78 12.38 8.43
C TRP A 120 9.77 12.37 7.28
N ASP A 121 10.59 13.41 7.19
CA ASP A 121 11.73 13.41 6.28
C ASP A 121 12.92 12.63 6.86
N LYS A 122 13.94 12.42 6.02
CA LYS A 122 15.17 11.72 6.39
C LYS A 122 15.99 12.37 7.50
N THR A 123 15.66 13.61 7.89
CA THR A 123 16.34 14.37 8.95
C THR A 123 15.58 14.36 10.27
N GLY A 124 14.46 13.63 10.36
CA GLY A 124 13.61 13.60 11.54
C GLY A 124 12.76 14.85 11.71
N ARG A 125 12.40 15.53 10.61
CA ARG A 125 11.49 16.69 10.62
C ARG A 125 10.19 16.34 9.92
N VAL A 126 9.13 17.10 10.22
CA VAL A 126 7.82 16.92 9.57
C VAL A 126 7.99 17.06 8.05
N ALA A 127 7.45 16.13 7.28
CA ALA A 127 7.61 16.12 5.83
C ALA A 127 6.95 17.37 5.22
N LEU A 128 7.72 18.10 4.40
CA LEU A 128 7.27 19.32 3.75
C LEU A 128 6.16 19.03 2.73
N LYS A 129 5.22 19.98 2.58
CA LYS A 129 4.15 19.95 1.56
C LYS A 129 3.38 18.63 1.51
N THR A 130 3.32 17.94 2.64
CA THR A 130 2.70 16.63 2.76
C THR A 130 1.31 16.81 3.33
N ALA A 131 0.33 16.26 2.63
CA ALA A 131 -1.05 16.17 3.09
C ALA A 131 -1.39 14.70 3.33
N VAL A 132 -1.87 14.41 4.52
CA VAL A 132 -2.40 13.10 4.93
C VAL A 132 -3.91 13.21 4.98
N VAL A 133 -4.61 12.44 4.16
CA VAL A 133 -6.07 12.37 4.18
C VAL A 133 -6.48 11.50 5.36
N LEU A 134 -7.20 12.06 6.33
CA LEU A 134 -7.70 11.31 7.49
C LEU A 134 -9.06 10.68 7.18
N ASN A 135 -9.96 11.44 6.54
CA ASN A 135 -11.21 10.93 5.98
C ASN A 135 -11.72 11.82 4.82
N ILE A 136 -12.66 11.30 4.03
CA ILE A 136 -13.33 11.99 2.92
C ILE A 136 -14.82 12.05 3.21
N TYR A 137 -15.43 13.21 3.04
CA TYR A 137 -16.85 13.43 3.36
C TYR A 137 -17.71 13.63 2.13
N GLU A 138 -18.98 13.23 2.29
CA GLU A 138 -20.01 13.49 1.29
C GLU A 138 -20.28 14.99 1.18
N LYS A 139 -20.33 15.47 -0.05
CA LYS A 139 -20.52 16.88 -0.38
C LYS A 139 -21.69 17.07 -1.33
N THR A 140 -22.28 18.25 -1.28
CA THR A 140 -23.28 18.69 -2.26
C THR A 140 -22.64 18.72 -3.65
N PRO A 141 -23.30 18.19 -4.70
CA PRO A 141 -22.76 18.22 -6.05
C PRO A 141 -22.38 19.63 -6.49
N ASP A 142 -21.21 19.78 -7.11
CA ASP A 142 -20.84 21.05 -7.74
C ASP A 142 -21.82 21.35 -8.89
N PRO A 143 -22.42 22.56 -8.95
CA PRO A 143 -23.26 22.97 -10.08
C PRO A 143 -22.50 22.97 -11.42
N ASN A 144 -21.16 22.97 -11.41
CA ASN A 144 -20.35 22.83 -12.62
C ASN A 144 -19.91 21.36 -12.83
N PRO A 145 -20.55 20.60 -13.73
CA PRO A 145 -20.22 19.19 -13.98
C PRO A 145 -18.86 18.98 -14.65
N HIS A 146 -18.18 20.04 -15.09
CA HIS A 146 -16.87 19.98 -15.72
C HIS A 146 -15.70 20.29 -14.78
N SER A 147 -15.97 20.70 -13.53
CA SER A 147 -14.90 20.87 -12.56
C SER A 147 -14.35 19.47 -12.19
N LYS A 148 -13.02 19.30 -12.28
CA LYS A 148 -12.38 18.12 -11.66
C LYS A 148 -12.54 18.32 -10.16
N GLU A 149 -13.61 17.75 -9.63
CA GLU A 149 -14.06 18.05 -8.29
C GLU A 149 -13.04 17.55 -7.27
N ARG A 150 -12.60 18.46 -6.40
CA ARG A 150 -11.77 18.11 -5.25
C ARG A 150 -12.64 17.49 -4.17
N ASP A 151 -12.13 16.49 -3.47
CA ASP A 151 -12.78 15.88 -2.33
C ASP A 151 -12.72 16.82 -1.13
N LEU A 152 -13.81 16.88 -0.35
CA LEU A 152 -13.78 17.51 0.96
C LEU A 152 -13.21 16.52 1.97
N CYS A 153 -12.02 16.81 2.48
CA CYS A 153 -11.28 15.91 3.34
C CYS A 153 -11.01 16.56 4.69
N LEU A 154 -11.11 15.77 5.76
CA LEU A 154 -10.35 16.07 6.97
C LEU A 154 -8.92 15.63 6.70
N ALA A 155 -7.97 16.56 6.78
CA ALA A 155 -6.59 16.28 6.46
C ALA A 155 -5.63 16.89 7.49
N ALA A 156 -4.50 16.20 7.69
CA ALA A 156 -3.35 16.71 8.40
C ALA A 156 -2.30 17.19 7.37
N ILE A 157 -1.83 18.43 7.51
CA ILE A 157 -0.95 19.09 6.54
C ILE A 157 0.32 19.57 7.25
N GLY A 158 1.47 19.15 6.72
CA GLY A 158 2.78 19.57 7.19
C GLY A 158 3.19 20.95 6.67
N PRO A 159 4.32 21.50 7.13
CA PRO A 159 4.78 22.83 6.74
C PRO A 159 5.12 22.93 5.25
N ASP A 160 4.98 24.13 4.67
CA ASP A 160 5.25 24.37 3.25
C ASP A 160 6.75 24.55 2.97
N ARG A 161 7.47 25.17 3.91
CA ARG A 161 8.89 25.50 3.80
C ARG A 161 9.66 24.98 4.99
N ARG A 162 10.97 24.83 4.78
CA ARG A 162 11.91 24.38 5.81
C ARG A 162 12.08 25.36 6.97
N SER A 163 11.87 26.65 6.69
CA SER A 163 11.94 27.74 7.66
C SER A 163 10.71 27.81 8.56
N ASP A 164 9.61 27.19 8.18
CA ASP A 164 8.35 27.27 8.92
C ASP A 164 8.43 26.46 10.22
N GLU A 165 7.58 26.82 11.17
CA GLU A 165 7.38 26.08 12.41
C GLU A 165 7.02 24.62 12.12
N GLN A 166 7.46 23.72 13.00
CA GLN A 166 7.20 22.29 12.85
C GLN A 166 5.81 21.94 13.40
N ILE A 167 4.78 22.48 12.76
CA ILE A 167 3.38 22.29 13.14
C ILE A 167 2.69 21.44 12.09
N VAL A 168 1.88 20.48 12.56
CA VAL A 168 0.95 19.73 11.72
C VAL A 168 -0.43 20.38 11.87
N LYS A 169 -0.94 20.97 10.79
CA LYS A 169 -2.25 21.63 10.77
C LYS A 169 -3.32 20.63 10.36
N ILE A 170 -4.37 20.50 11.15
CA ILE A 170 -5.51 19.63 10.84
C ILE A 170 -6.72 20.48 10.55
N GLY A 171 -7.46 20.16 9.49
CA GLY A 171 -8.71 20.85 9.20
C GLY A 171 -9.45 20.25 8.00
N LEU A 172 -10.65 20.77 7.77
CA LEU A 172 -11.42 20.48 6.56
C LEU A 172 -10.81 21.24 5.38
N THR A 173 -10.54 20.55 4.28
CA THR A 173 -9.88 21.14 3.11
C THR A 173 -10.29 20.43 1.81
N ASP A 174 -10.13 21.13 0.68
CA ASP A 174 -10.35 20.60 -0.66
C ASP A 174 -9.06 19.97 -1.23
N LEU A 175 -9.03 18.65 -1.41
CA LEU A 175 -7.88 17.93 -1.96
C LEU A 175 -8.29 16.99 -3.11
N TYR A 176 -7.36 16.72 -4.03
CA TYR A 176 -7.47 15.53 -4.88
C TYR A 176 -7.00 14.34 -4.06
N ALA A 177 -7.90 13.64 -3.35
CA ALA A 177 -7.51 12.57 -2.43
C ALA A 177 -6.77 11.44 -3.16
N ILE A 178 -7.21 11.15 -4.40
CA ILE A 178 -6.60 10.16 -5.29
C ILE A 178 -5.12 10.43 -5.62
N ASP A 179 -4.68 11.69 -5.55
CA ASP A 179 -3.29 12.08 -5.85
C ASP A 179 -2.38 12.00 -4.61
N ARG A 180 -2.93 11.65 -3.43
CA ARG A 180 -2.19 11.64 -2.16
C ARG A 180 -1.65 10.26 -1.84
N ASN A 181 -0.35 10.23 -1.50
CA ASN A 181 0.33 9.00 -1.08
C ASN A 181 -0.08 8.54 0.33
N HIS A 182 -0.53 9.47 1.18
CA HIS A 182 -0.85 9.23 2.58
C HIS A 182 -2.36 9.36 2.78
N ARG A 183 -3.03 8.22 2.86
CA ARG A 183 -4.49 8.08 2.95
C ARG A 183 -4.79 7.14 4.12
N TRP A 184 -5.42 7.67 5.15
CA TRP A 184 -5.67 7.00 6.43
C TRP A 184 -7.16 6.79 6.69
N GLU A 185 -8.03 7.03 5.70
CA GLU A 185 -9.48 6.80 5.80
C GLU A 185 -9.84 5.36 6.19
N ASN A 186 -9.01 4.40 5.75
CA ASN A 186 -9.17 2.98 6.09
C ASN A 186 -8.22 2.53 7.21
N CYS A 187 -7.51 3.48 7.83
CA CYS A 187 -6.52 3.23 8.89
C CYS A 187 -6.77 4.12 10.12
N PRO A 188 -7.96 4.06 10.73
CA PRO A 188 -8.34 4.98 11.81
C PRO A 188 -7.44 4.90 13.05
N TRP A 189 -6.76 3.77 13.27
CA TRP A 189 -5.77 3.62 14.36
C TRP A 189 -4.55 4.56 14.21
N LEU A 190 -4.37 5.20 13.04
CA LEU A 190 -3.29 6.17 12.84
C LEU A 190 -3.63 7.58 13.36
N TRP A 191 -4.90 7.84 13.69
CA TRP A 191 -5.35 9.19 14.07
C TRP A 191 -6.48 9.23 15.12
N THR A 192 -6.95 8.08 15.59
CA THR A 192 -7.93 7.90 16.67
C THR A 192 -7.37 6.96 17.75
N ASP A 193 -8.12 6.72 18.84
CA ASP A 193 -7.78 5.75 19.89
C ASP A 193 -7.99 4.28 19.49
N LYS A 194 -8.33 3.99 18.21
CA LYS A 194 -8.52 2.59 17.79
C LYS A 194 -7.22 1.81 17.85
N ASP A 195 -7.32 0.55 18.24
CA ASP A 195 -6.18 -0.36 18.30
C ASP A 195 -5.54 -0.56 16.93
N THR A 196 -4.21 -0.63 16.94
CA THR A 196 -3.42 -0.95 15.74
C THR A 196 -3.64 -2.42 15.38
N PRO A 197 -4.05 -2.75 14.15
CA PRO A 197 -4.31 -4.12 13.77
C PRO A 197 -3.02 -4.93 13.73
N HIS A 198 -3.16 -6.23 13.98
CA HIS A 198 -2.05 -7.19 14.07
C HIS A 198 -1.10 -7.13 12.86
N THR A 199 -1.66 -6.96 11.66
CA THR A 199 -0.91 -6.92 10.39
C THR A 199 0.06 -5.74 10.28
N GLU A 200 -0.12 -4.69 11.07
CA GLU A 200 0.79 -3.53 11.16
C GLU A 200 1.96 -3.77 12.12
N LEU A 201 1.85 -4.79 12.98
CA LEU A 201 2.84 -5.15 14.00
C LEU A 201 3.71 -6.34 13.58
N LEU A 202 3.45 -6.93 12.41
CA LEU A 202 4.26 -8.01 11.84
C LEU A 202 5.70 -7.54 11.59
N GLY A 203 6.66 -8.41 11.90
CA GLY A 203 8.08 -8.11 11.82
C GLY A 203 8.61 -7.31 13.02
N THR A 204 7.89 -7.34 14.14
CA THR A 204 8.35 -6.77 15.42
C THR A 204 8.71 -7.87 16.42
N ASN A 205 9.64 -7.56 17.32
CA ASN A 205 10.01 -8.43 18.44
C ASN A 205 9.00 -8.35 19.61
N GLN A 206 8.02 -7.45 19.53
CA GLN A 206 7.05 -7.19 20.59
C GLN A 206 5.82 -8.11 20.51
N HIS A 207 5.65 -8.82 19.40
CA HIS A 207 4.49 -9.68 19.18
C HIS A 207 4.76 -11.12 19.62
N ILE A 208 3.69 -11.83 20.00
CA ILE A 208 3.69 -13.29 20.19
C ILE A 208 4.35 -13.94 18.97
N ALA A 209 5.28 -14.87 19.20
CA ALA A 209 5.89 -15.70 18.17
C ALA A 209 4.81 -16.49 17.44
N THR A 210 4.42 -16.00 16.26
CA THR A 210 3.52 -16.68 15.34
C THR A 210 4.28 -17.04 14.07
N PRO A 211 3.90 -18.12 13.35
CA PRO A 211 4.53 -18.46 12.07
C PRO A 211 4.52 -17.30 11.06
N GLU A 212 3.48 -16.47 11.11
CA GLU A 212 3.36 -15.30 10.25
C GLU A 212 4.33 -14.18 10.66
N ASN A 213 4.54 -13.94 11.96
CA ASN A 213 5.55 -12.98 12.42
C ASN A 213 6.97 -13.46 12.08
N ASP A 214 7.25 -14.76 12.21
CA ASP A 214 8.55 -15.34 11.83
C ASP A 214 8.82 -15.20 10.33
N ARG A 215 7.80 -15.44 9.50
CA ARG A 215 7.87 -15.21 8.05
C ARG A 215 8.12 -13.73 7.72
N ALA A 216 7.43 -12.81 8.40
CA ALA A 216 7.64 -11.37 8.24
C ALA A 216 9.06 -10.95 8.65
N MET A 217 9.55 -11.40 9.81
CA MET A 217 10.92 -11.16 10.28
C MET A 217 11.97 -11.67 9.29
N ARG A 218 11.78 -12.89 8.76
CA ARG A 218 12.64 -13.47 7.73
C ARG A 218 12.64 -12.62 6.45
N SER A 219 11.46 -12.21 5.98
CA SER A 219 11.33 -11.34 4.81
C SER A 219 12.07 -10.02 4.99
N LEU A 220 11.94 -9.40 6.16
CA LEU A 220 12.63 -8.14 6.47
C LEU A 220 14.16 -8.31 6.57
N SER A 221 14.67 -9.45 7.06
CA SER A 221 16.11 -9.76 7.03
C SER A 221 16.62 -9.84 5.59
N LEU A 222 15.90 -10.56 4.72
CA LEU A 222 16.25 -10.69 3.31
C LEU A 222 16.24 -9.34 2.58
N LEU A 223 15.28 -8.44 2.86
CA LEU A 223 15.26 -7.08 2.33
C LEU A 223 16.50 -6.26 2.76
N ASN A 224 16.93 -6.41 4.02
CA ASN A 224 18.14 -5.76 4.54
C ASN A 224 19.39 -6.30 3.84
N GLU A 225 19.46 -7.60 3.57
CA GLU A 225 20.58 -8.25 2.85
C GLU A 225 20.60 -7.93 1.35
N GLY A 226 19.58 -7.25 0.81
CA GLY A 226 19.45 -6.98 -0.62
C GLY A 226 18.83 -8.13 -1.43
N LYS A 227 18.44 -9.22 -0.77
CA LYS A 227 17.75 -10.40 -1.34
C LYS A 227 16.26 -10.13 -1.55
N ILE A 228 15.96 -9.10 -2.32
CA ILE A 228 14.60 -8.54 -2.45
C ILE A 228 13.62 -9.54 -3.06
N GLU A 229 14.03 -10.27 -4.11
CA GLU A 229 13.16 -11.25 -4.77
C GLU A 229 12.77 -12.40 -3.83
N GLU A 230 13.71 -12.90 -3.04
CA GLU A 230 13.47 -13.96 -2.05
C GLU A 230 12.54 -13.47 -0.93
N ALA A 231 12.73 -12.23 -0.47
CA ALA A 231 11.88 -11.61 0.55
C ALA A 231 10.41 -11.50 0.11
N LEU A 232 10.20 -11.08 -1.14
CA LEU A 232 8.88 -10.96 -1.78
C LEU A 232 8.26 -12.34 -2.05
N GLY A 233 9.09 -13.30 -2.46
CA GLY A 233 8.68 -14.67 -2.75
C GLY A 233 8.10 -15.42 -1.55
N LEU A 234 8.48 -15.06 -0.31
CA LEU A 234 7.86 -15.61 0.92
C LEU A 234 6.36 -15.33 1.01
N TYR A 235 5.86 -14.35 0.25
CA TYR A 235 4.45 -13.94 0.19
C TYR A 235 3.85 -14.16 -1.21
N GLY A 236 4.51 -14.94 -2.06
CA GLY A 236 4.06 -15.21 -3.42
C GLY A 236 4.10 -13.98 -4.33
N VAL A 237 4.86 -12.94 -3.98
CA VAL A 237 4.99 -11.72 -4.80
C VAL A 237 6.14 -11.90 -5.78
N ILE A 238 5.86 -11.77 -7.06
CA ILE A 238 6.81 -12.04 -8.15
C ILE A 238 7.32 -10.73 -8.75
N LEU A 239 8.61 -10.67 -9.10
CA LEU A 239 9.17 -9.58 -9.89
C LEU A 239 9.08 -9.89 -11.39
N SER A 240 8.73 -8.89 -12.20
CA SER A 240 8.91 -8.98 -13.65
C SER A 240 10.39 -9.05 -14.01
N THR A 241 10.70 -9.66 -15.16
CA THR A 241 12.07 -9.74 -15.70
C THR A 241 12.73 -8.36 -15.83
N VAL A 242 11.94 -7.33 -16.15
CA VAL A 242 12.44 -5.96 -16.30
C VAL A 242 12.84 -5.35 -14.96
N LEU A 243 12.01 -5.50 -13.92
CA LEU A 243 12.35 -5.04 -12.57
C LEU A 243 13.54 -5.81 -12.00
N HIS A 244 13.60 -7.12 -12.31
CA HIS A 244 14.79 -7.92 -12.03
C HIS A 244 15.99 -7.20 -12.64
N GLN A 245 16.10 -7.08 -13.96
CA GLN A 245 17.25 -6.43 -14.62
C GLN A 245 17.68 -5.10 -13.98
N ILE A 246 16.74 -4.21 -13.63
CA ILE A 246 17.06 -2.93 -12.95
C ILE A 246 17.69 -3.15 -11.57
N LEU A 247 17.16 -4.06 -10.74
CA LEU A 247 17.74 -4.38 -9.44
C LEU A 247 19.18 -4.89 -9.54
N GLY A 248 19.47 -5.64 -10.61
CA GLY A 248 20.81 -6.13 -10.95
C GLY A 248 21.79 -5.05 -11.41
N GLY A 249 21.31 -3.82 -11.65
CA GLY A 249 22.08 -2.74 -12.27
C GLY A 249 22.15 -2.83 -13.80
N GLY A 250 21.35 -3.68 -14.41
CA GLY A 250 21.20 -3.77 -15.86
C GLY A 250 20.48 -2.56 -16.43
N ILE A 251 20.81 -2.20 -17.66
CA ILE A 251 20.13 -1.14 -18.42
C ILE A 251 18.99 -1.77 -19.19
N VAL A 252 17.77 -1.28 -18.98
CA VAL A 252 16.60 -1.79 -19.71
C VAL A 252 16.43 -0.99 -21.00
N LYS A 253 16.66 -1.66 -22.14
CA LYS A 253 16.39 -1.08 -23.47
C LYS A 253 14.92 -0.65 -23.53
N ASN A 254 14.65 0.54 -24.07
CA ASN A 254 13.35 1.26 -24.11
C ASN A 254 12.98 2.09 -22.88
N TYR A 255 13.78 2.09 -21.83
CA TYR A 255 13.63 3.01 -20.71
C TYR A 255 14.91 3.82 -20.55
N TYR A 256 14.78 5.13 -20.35
CA TYR A 256 15.90 6.00 -19.97
C TYR A 256 16.21 5.80 -18.48
N SER A 257 16.41 4.55 -18.07
CA SER A 257 16.71 4.21 -16.69
C SER A 257 18.11 4.72 -16.34
N ASP A 258 18.20 5.61 -15.36
CA ASP A 258 19.47 6.01 -14.76
C ASP A 258 19.71 5.25 -13.44
N LEU A 259 20.87 5.46 -12.80
CA LEU A 259 21.17 4.83 -11.50
C LEU A 259 20.17 5.20 -10.41
N THR A 260 19.54 6.37 -10.50
CA THR A 260 18.57 6.84 -9.49
C THR A 260 17.27 6.04 -9.52
N TRP A 261 16.94 5.39 -10.66
CA TRP A 261 15.81 4.47 -10.74
C TRP A 261 16.06 3.20 -9.94
N ARG A 262 17.27 2.65 -10.01
CA ARG A 262 17.67 1.48 -9.21
C ARG A 262 17.62 1.82 -7.72
N ASP A 263 18.20 2.96 -7.33
CA ASP A 263 18.21 3.39 -5.94
C ASP A 263 16.78 3.58 -5.41
N LEU A 264 15.92 4.26 -6.19
CA LEU A 264 14.50 4.39 -5.83
C LEU A 264 13.82 3.02 -5.71
N LEU A 265 14.04 2.11 -6.66
CA LEU A 265 13.42 0.78 -6.64
C LEU A 265 13.83 0.01 -5.39
N VAL A 266 15.13 -0.02 -5.09
CA VAL A 266 15.68 -0.68 -3.91
C VAL A 266 15.09 -0.06 -2.64
N ASP A 267 15.10 1.27 -2.51
CA ASP A 267 14.55 1.96 -1.33
C ASP A 267 13.04 1.73 -1.17
N THR A 268 12.30 1.73 -2.28
CA THR A 268 10.85 1.51 -2.32
C THR A 268 10.52 0.08 -1.86
N LEU A 269 11.18 -0.93 -2.44
CA LEU A 269 10.94 -2.33 -2.08
C LEU A 269 11.44 -2.64 -0.67
N ARG A 270 12.52 -2.00 -0.21
CA ARG A 270 12.99 -2.11 1.16
C ARG A 270 12.04 -1.55 2.18
N GLN A 271 11.16 -0.61 1.83
CA GLN A 271 10.12 -0.08 2.72
C GLN A 271 8.79 -0.85 2.63
N SER A 272 8.67 -1.76 1.67
CA SER A 272 7.46 -2.56 1.52
C SER A 272 7.19 -3.45 2.75
N ALA A 273 5.93 -3.78 2.94
CA ALA A 273 5.42 -4.84 3.79
C ALA A 273 4.92 -5.95 2.85
N PRO A 274 5.77 -6.93 2.47
CA PRO A 274 5.40 -7.94 1.48
C PRO A 274 4.09 -8.68 1.81
N TRP A 275 3.79 -8.88 3.09
CA TRP A 275 2.54 -9.48 3.58
C TRP A 275 1.27 -8.70 3.25
N LYS A 276 1.35 -7.39 2.95
CA LYS A 276 0.19 -6.58 2.58
C LYS A 276 -0.12 -6.61 1.08
N LEU A 277 0.88 -6.90 0.24
CA LEU A 277 0.75 -6.81 -1.21
C LEU A 277 -0.32 -7.76 -1.79
N PRO A 278 -0.45 -9.03 -1.34
CA PRO A 278 -1.51 -9.91 -1.83
C PRO A 278 -2.91 -9.36 -1.56
N GLN A 279 -3.17 -8.89 -0.33
CA GLN A 279 -4.47 -8.35 0.02
C GLN A 279 -4.81 -7.10 -0.80
N ALA A 280 -3.84 -6.22 -1.03
CA ALA A 280 -4.05 -5.03 -1.87
C ALA A 280 -4.49 -5.40 -3.30
N VAL A 281 -3.92 -6.46 -3.89
CA VAL A 281 -4.34 -6.96 -5.22
C VAL A 281 -5.77 -7.50 -5.18
N ILE A 282 -6.11 -8.28 -4.15
CA ILE A 282 -7.46 -8.85 -3.97
C ILE A 282 -8.51 -7.74 -3.83
N ASP A 283 -8.24 -6.74 -2.99
CA ASP A 283 -9.15 -5.63 -2.73
C ASP A 283 -9.41 -4.82 -4.02
N GLU A 284 -8.36 -4.57 -4.81
CA GLU A 284 -8.49 -3.85 -6.07
C GLU A 284 -9.21 -4.66 -7.13
N ALA A 285 -8.96 -5.97 -7.22
CA ALA A 285 -9.69 -6.86 -8.12
C ALA A 285 -11.19 -6.85 -7.79
N ALA A 286 -11.56 -6.97 -6.51
CA ALA A 286 -12.94 -6.89 -6.05
C ALA A 286 -13.59 -5.54 -6.39
N ARG A 287 -12.85 -4.43 -6.24
CA ARG A 287 -13.33 -3.10 -6.64
C ARG A 287 -13.57 -3.00 -8.14
N ILE A 288 -12.68 -3.54 -8.97
CA ILE A 288 -12.81 -3.56 -10.43
C ILE A 288 -14.02 -4.40 -10.86
N ASP A 289 -14.23 -5.56 -10.23
CA ASP A 289 -15.38 -6.42 -10.51
C ASP A 289 -16.70 -5.74 -10.15
N LEU A 290 -16.76 -5.06 -9.01
CA LEU A 290 -17.92 -4.24 -8.63
C LEU A 290 -18.14 -3.10 -9.63
N TRP A 291 -17.08 -2.43 -10.07
CA TRP A 291 -17.18 -1.38 -11.08
C TRP A 291 -17.67 -1.92 -12.43
N ALA A 292 -17.23 -3.12 -12.84
CA ALA A 292 -17.62 -3.76 -14.08
C ALA A 292 -19.09 -4.20 -14.03
N SER A 293 -19.57 -4.71 -12.89
CA SER A 293 -20.96 -5.18 -12.73
C SER A 293 -22.00 -4.04 -12.81
N GLN A 294 -21.61 -2.81 -12.47
CA GLN A 294 -22.49 -1.64 -12.56
C GLN A 294 -22.98 -1.30 -13.98
N LYS A 295 -22.26 -1.70 -15.04
CA LYS A 295 -22.67 -1.44 -16.44
C LYS A 295 -22.25 -2.58 -17.36
N LYS A 296 -23.21 -3.15 -18.10
CA LYS A 296 -23.02 -4.29 -19.04
C LYS A 296 -21.91 -4.09 -20.09
N SER A 297 -21.56 -2.85 -20.45
CA SER A 297 -20.51 -2.53 -21.41
C SER A 297 -19.09 -2.48 -20.82
N ARG A 298 -18.95 -2.48 -19.49
CA ARG A 298 -17.65 -2.45 -18.82
C ARG A 298 -17.04 -3.84 -18.82
N LYS A 299 -15.78 -3.93 -19.25
CA LYS A 299 -15.00 -5.17 -19.20
C LYS A 299 -14.14 -5.17 -17.94
N PRO A 300 -14.05 -6.30 -17.22
CA PRO A 300 -13.07 -6.47 -16.15
C PRO A 300 -11.66 -6.18 -16.69
N ARG A 301 -10.81 -5.63 -15.84
CA ARG A 301 -9.41 -5.34 -16.13
C ARG A 301 -8.57 -5.88 -14.99
N LEU A 302 -7.29 -6.15 -15.26
CA LEU A 302 -6.37 -6.53 -14.20
C LEU A 302 -6.18 -5.36 -13.22
N PRO A 303 -6.01 -5.65 -11.92
CA PRO A 303 -5.65 -4.64 -10.94
C PRO A 303 -4.31 -4.01 -11.33
N LEU A 304 -4.24 -2.67 -11.35
CA LEU A 304 -3.03 -1.92 -11.70
C LEU A 304 -2.80 -0.82 -10.66
N LEU A 305 -2.08 -1.18 -9.61
CA LEU A 305 -1.85 -0.38 -8.42
C LEU A 305 -0.47 0.28 -8.47
N LYS A 306 -0.43 1.59 -8.67
CA LYS A 306 0.84 2.33 -8.73
C LYS A 306 1.47 2.50 -7.36
N LEU A 307 2.69 2.01 -7.16
CA LEU A 307 3.43 2.16 -5.90
C LEU A 307 4.34 3.39 -5.88
N ALA A 308 5.10 3.59 -6.96
CA ALA A 308 6.07 4.68 -7.06
C ALA A 308 6.25 5.17 -8.51
N LEU A 309 6.56 6.46 -8.65
CA LEU A 309 7.00 7.05 -9.92
C LEU A 309 8.52 7.05 -9.98
N PHE A 310 9.09 6.57 -11.08
CA PHE A 310 10.52 6.75 -11.30
C PHE A 310 10.88 8.23 -11.56
N PRO A 311 12.05 8.70 -11.13
CA PRO A 311 12.42 10.11 -11.22
C PRO A 311 12.81 10.52 -12.65
N ASN A 312 12.98 11.84 -12.86
CA ASN A 312 13.56 12.45 -14.07
C ASN A 312 12.80 12.23 -15.39
N GLN A 313 11.50 11.95 -15.32
CA GLN A 313 10.67 11.73 -16.51
C GLN A 313 9.97 13.01 -16.97
N ARG A 314 10.09 13.33 -18.26
CA ARG A 314 9.48 14.53 -18.88
C ARG A 314 8.17 14.25 -19.63
N TYR A 315 7.85 12.98 -19.88
CA TYR A 315 6.66 12.58 -20.64
C TYR A 315 5.40 12.58 -19.79
N THR A 316 4.24 12.70 -20.45
CA THR A 316 2.92 12.61 -19.82
C THR A 316 2.65 11.22 -19.26
N HIS A 317 3.03 10.18 -20.00
CA HIS A 317 3.03 8.80 -19.53
C HIS A 317 4.32 8.53 -18.74
N LYS A 318 4.20 8.38 -17.43
CA LYS A 318 5.34 8.14 -16.55
C LYS A 318 5.48 6.65 -16.30
N THR A 319 6.69 6.12 -16.45
CA THR A 319 7.09 4.80 -16.00
C THR A 319 7.00 4.72 -14.47
N CYS A 320 6.35 3.68 -14.00
CA CYS A 320 6.02 3.48 -12.60
C CYS A 320 6.39 2.07 -12.17
N LEU A 321 6.67 1.90 -10.88
CA LEU A 321 6.55 0.62 -10.20
C LEU A 321 5.05 0.37 -9.95
N MET A 322 4.52 -0.71 -10.50
CA MET A 322 3.12 -1.11 -10.35
C MET A 322 3.05 -2.48 -9.67
N LEU A 323 2.02 -2.66 -8.85
CA LEU A 323 1.56 -3.95 -8.35
C LEU A 323 0.34 -4.37 -9.17
N THR A 324 0.35 -5.61 -9.65
CA THR A 324 -0.72 -6.20 -10.45
C THR A 324 -0.93 -7.67 -10.10
N GLU A 325 -1.88 -8.30 -10.77
CA GLU A 325 -2.08 -9.74 -10.74
C GLU A 325 -1.43 -10.35 -11.99
N ASN A 326 -0.61 -11.40 -11.81
CA ASN A 326 -0.03 -12.14 -12.92
C ASN A 326 -1.14 -12.92 -13.66
N ILE A 327 -1.16 -12.74 -14.98
CA ILE A 327 -2.17 -13.32 -15.88
C ILE A 327 -2.23 -14.85 -15.79
N ASN A 328 -1.10 -15.51 -15.51
CA ASN A 328 -1.01 -16.96 -15.62
C ASN A 328 -1.43 -17.70 -14.35
N ASP A 329 -1.15 -17.14 -13.17
CA ASP A 329 -1.23 -17.84 -11.89
C ASP A 329 -1.95 -17.04 -10.80
N ARG A 330 -2.40 -15.82 -11.12
CA ARG A 330 -3.07 -14.89 -10.19
C ARG A 330 -2.20 -14.48 -8.99
N HIS A 331 -0.90 -14.72 -9.05
CA HIS A 331 0.01 -14.25 -8.02
C HIS A 331 0.22 -12.73 -8.13
N PRO A 332 0.36 -12.01 -7.00
CA PRO A 332 0.76 -10.62 -7.03
C PRO A 332 2.09 -10.46 -7.76
N GLN A 333 2.14 -9.51 -8.69
CA GLN A 333 3.32 -9.27 -9.50
C GLN A 333 3.67 -7.78 -9.46
N LEU A 334 4.94 -7.50 -9.21
CA LEU A 334 5.50 -6.18 -9.40
C LEU A 334 6.01 -6.07 -10.84
N ILE A 335 5.55 -5.05 -11.53
CA ILE A 335 5.92 -4.76 -12.91
C ILE A 335 6.39 -3.32 -13.06
N MET A 336 7.08 -3.05 -14.16
CA MET A 336 7.35 -1.70 -14.60
C MET A 336 6.43 -1.38 -15.77
N GLN A 337 5.68 -0.29 -15.67
CA GLN A 337 4.73 0.09 -16.71
C GLN A 337 4.61 1.61 -16.80
N SER A 338 4.51 2.13 -18.03
CA SER A 338 4.21 3.53 -18.28
C SER A 338 2.70 3.78 -18.20
N SER A 339 2.30 4.73 -17.35
CA SER A 339 0.90 5.05 -17.09
C SER A 339 0.70 6.55 -16.88
N ALA A 340 -0.41 7.07 -17.41
CA ALA A 340 -0.88 8.43 -17.17
C ALA A 340 -1.89 8.51 -16.01
N ILE A 341 -2.21 7.37 -15.36
CA ILE A 341 -3.10 7.33 -14.20
C ILE A 341 -2.41 8.04 -13.04
N ASN A 342 -3.06 9.00 -12.40
CA ASN A 342 -2.48 9.67 -11.23
C ASN A 342 -2.66 8.87 -9.93
N ASP A 343 -3.68 8.01 -9.90
CA ASP A 343 -4.00 7.15 -8.75
C ASP A 343 -2.80 6.30 -8.33
N ARG A 344 -2.64 6.19 -7.01
CA ARG A 344 -1.55 5.49 -6.35
C ARG A 344 -2.12 4.65 -5.22
N LEU A 345 -1.54 3.46 -5.06
CA LEU A 345 -1.74 2.69 -3.86
C LEU A 345 -1.14 3.46 -2.69
N HIS A 346 -1.99 3.81 -1.74
CA HIS A 346 -1.60 4.57 -0.58
C HIS A 346 -0.57 3.81 0.26
N HIS A 347 0.35 4.54 0.88
CA HIS A 347 1.48 3.94 1.58
C HIS A 347 1.05 2.93 2.67
N THR A 348 -0.06 3.16 3.37
CA THR A 348 -0.52 2.25 4.45
C THR A 348 -0.96 0.88 3.92
N ALA A 349 -1.34 0.74 2.65
CA ALA A 349 -1.71 -0.54 2.05
C ALA A 349 -0.51 -1.41 1.65
N TRP A 350 0.71 -0.87 1.61
CA TRP A 350 1.84 -1.64 1.08
C TRP A 350 3.19 -1.37 1.74
N LYS A 351 3.35 -0.28 2.47
CA LYS A 351 4.51 -0.03 3.33
C LYS A 351 4.24 -0.54 4.74
N ARG A 352 5.30 -0.94 5.42
CA ARG A 352 5.25 -1.20 6.86
C ARG A 352 5.25 0.12 7.64
N SER A 353 4.72 0.08 8.85
CA SER A 353 4.83 1.19 9.79
C SER A 353 6.29 1.43 10.19
N ILE A 354 6.64 2.69 10.46
CA ILE A 354 7.97 3.03 10.99
C ILE A 354 8.21 2.45 12.40
N SER A 355 7.13 2.15 13.15
CA SER A 355 7.23 1.45 14.43
C SER A 355 7.87 0.08 14.29
N VAL A 356 7.67 -0.59 13.15
CA VAL A 356 8.32 -1.88 12.84
C VAL A 356 9.82 -1.70 12.74
N ASP A 357 10.28 -0.67 12.05
CA ASP A 357 11.71 -0.38 11.93
C ASP A 357 12.30 0.06 13.29
N PHE A 358 11.58 0.85 14.09
CA PHE A 358 12.06 1.18 15.45
C PHE A 358 12.23 -0.06 16.33
N ALA A 359 11.24 -0.96 16.35
CA ALA A 359 11.33 -2.20 17.12
C ALA A 359 12.52 -3.08 16.68
N ARG A 360 12.73 -3.22 15.36
CA ARG A 360 13.84 -4.03 14.79
C ARG A 360 15.22 -3.50 15.15
N TYR A 361 15.38 -2.18 15.22
CA TYR A 361 16.64 -1.54 15.55
C TYR A 361 16.78 -1.20 17.05
N GLY A 362 15.85 -1.68 17.89
CA GLY A 362 15.88 -1.46 19.33
C GLY A 362 15.82 0.03 19.71
N ILE A 363 15.03 0.80 18.97
CA ILE A 363 14.84 2.23 19.19
C ILE A 363 13.52 2.42 19.93
N THR A 364 13.60 2.93 21.15
CA THR A 364 12.45 3.34 21.95
C THR A 364 12.18 4.82 21.71
N ILE A 365 10.91 5.16 21.51
CA ILE A 365 10.46 6.55 21.55
C ILE A 365 9.94 6.75 22.97
N GLU A 366 10.57 7.64 23.73
CA GLU A 366 10.00 8.12 24.98
C GLU A 366 8.75 8.92 24.62
N THR A 367 7.59 8.40 25.01
CA THR A 367 6.31 9.11 24.94
C THR A 367 6.03 9.61 26.35
N ASP A 368 6.19 10.92 26.57
CA ASP A 368 5.75 11.60 27.79
C ASP A 368 4.23 11.53 27.98
#